data_AF-A0A397TXR2-F1
#
_entry.id   AF-A0A397TXR2-F1
#
_cell.length_a   1.000
_cell.length_b   1.000
_cell.length_c   1.000
_cell.angle_alpha   90.00
_cell.angle_beta   90.00
_cell.angle_gamma   90.00
#
_symmetry.space_group_name_H-M   'P 1'
#
loop_
_entity.id
_entity.type
_entity.pdbx_description
1 polymer ?
#
loop_
_entity_poly.entity_id
_entity_poly.type
_entity_poly.pdbx_seq_one_letter_code
_entity_poly.pdbx_strand_id
1 'polypeptide(L)' 'LQLNVTEHKKAIEWIPFEKLNIIKEIGKGGFGTVYLANWQQNPTKGNEHIRSQSIKVALKTLPGIKNNSNDFLKEVS' A
#
# COMPACT_ATOMS: atom_id res chain seq x y z
N LEU A 1 -14.29 3.82 -13.00
CA LEU A 1 -14.93 2.68 -12.31
C LEU A 1 -15.32 3.12 -10.91
N GLN A 2 -16.62 3.10 -10.58
CA GLN A 2 -17.08 3.17 -9.19
C GLN A 2 -17.53 1.77 -8.81
N LEU A 3 -16.75 1.11 -7.94
CA LEU A 3 -17.15 -0.16 -7.33
C LEU A 3 -18.02 0.17 -6.12
N ASN A 4 -19.27 -0.25 -6.15
CA ASN A 4 -20.20 -0.13 -5.04
C ASN A 4 -19.81 -1.19 -3.99
N VAL A 5 -18.97 -0.80 -3.02
CA VAL A 5 -18.42 -1.72 -2.01
C VAL A 5 -19.30 -1.68 -0.76
N THR A 6 -20.15 -2.69 -0.60
CA THR A 6 -21.03 -2.88 0.57
C THR A 6 -20.35 -3.54 1.78
N GLU A 7 -19.06 -3.87 1.68
CA GLU A 7 -18.29 -4.47 2.77
C GLU A 7 -16.99 -3.69 3.00
N HIS A 8 -16.80 -3.13 4.20
CA HIS A 8 -15.59 -2.39 4.61
C HIS A 8 -14.25 -3.13 4.35
N LYS A 9 -14.29 -4.45 4.11
CA LYS A 9 -13.12 -5.28 3.80
C LYS A 9 -12.65 -5.23 2.33
N LYS A 10 -13.40 -4.62 1.42
CA LYS A 10 -13.11 -4.62 -0.03
C LYS A 10 -12.79 -3.24 -0.62
N ALA A 11 -12.67 -2.21 0.22
CA ALA A 11 -12.30 -0.88 -0.24
C ALA A 11 -10.78 -0.78 -0.44
N ILE A 12 -10.36 -0.21 -1.57
CA ILE A 12 -8.97 0.15 -1.80
C ILE A 12 -8.67 1.38 -0.94
N GLU A 13 -7.80 1.24 0.06
CA GLU A 13 -7.37 2.33 0.92
C GLU A 13 -6.07 2.96 0.38
N TRP A 14 -6.04 4.28 0.30
CA TRP A 14 -4.82 5.03 0.01
C TRP A 14 -3.99 5.20 1.28
N ILE A 15 -2.76 4.70 1.25
CA ILE A 15 -1.81 4.78 2.38
C ILE A 15 -0.70 5.78 2.02
N PRO A 16 -0.51 6.86 2.80
CA PRO A 16 0.64 7.75 2.67
C PRO A 16 1.95 6.98 2.81
N PHE A 17 2.92 7.26 1.94
CA PHE A 17 4.20 6.54 1.91
C PHE A 17 4.97 6.67 3.23
N GLU A 18 4.83 7.79 3.93
CA GLU A 18 5.48 8.08 5.21
C GLU A 18 5.01 7.14 6.34
N LYS A 19 3.87 6.47 6.18
CA LYS A 19 3.37 5.46 7.13
C LYS A 19 3.97 4.07 6.91
N LEU A 20 4.79 3.90 5.87
CA LEU A 20 5.44 2.64 5.52
C LEU A 20 6.90 2.67 5.94
N ASN A 21 7.26 1.84 6.92
CA ASN A 21 8.64 1.65 7.31
C ASN A 21 9.25 0.49 6.51
N ILE A 22 10.10 0.80 5.53
CA ILE A 22 10.78 -0.18 4.69
C ILE A 22 11.77 -0.98 5.52
N ILE A 23 11.66 -2.31 5.50
CA ILE A 23 12.54 -3.22 6.25
C ILE A 23 13.67 -3.73 5.35
N LYS A 24 13.31 -4.37 4.22
CA LYS A 24 14.29 -4.94 3.28
C LYS A 24 13.69 -5.16 1.90
N GLU A 25 14.54 -5.18 0.89
CA GLU A 25 14.18 -5.71 -0.44
C GLU A 25 13.93 -7.21 -0.35
N ILE A 26 12.88 -7.69 -1.02
CA ILE A 26 12.53 -9.11 -1.10
C ILE A 26 12.48 -9.63 -2.54
N GLY A 27 12.64 -8.76 -3.54
CA GLY A 27 12.76 -9.16 -4.93
C GLY A 27 12.82 -7.95 -5.86
N LYS A 28 13.43 -8.15 -7.02
CA LYS A 28 13.54 -7.15 -8.09
C LYS A 28 13.33 -7.81 -9.43
N GLY A 29 12.52 -7.19 -10.28
CA GLY A 29 12.25 -7.65 -11.64
C GLY A 29 12.18 -6.49 -12.63
N GLY A 30 11.80 -6.79 -13.87
CA GLY A 30 11.70 -5.78 -14.95
C GLY A 30 10.67 -4.68 -14.69
N PHE A 31 9.67 -4.96 -13.85
CA PHE A 31 8.58 -4.03 -13.50
C PHE A 31 8.77 -3.41 -12.11
N GLY A 32 9.99 -3.45 -11.57
CA GLY A 32 10.37 -2.77 -10.34
C GLY A 32 10.79 -3.64 -9.17
N THR A 33 10.88 -3.01 -8.01
CA THR A 33 11.45 -3.61 -6.80
C THR A 33 10.37 -3.79 -5.74
N VAL A 34 10.31 -4.97 -5.13
CA VAL A 34 9.41 -5.30 -4.03
C VAL A 34 10.18 -5.28 -2.71
N TYR A 35 9.63 -4.56 -1.75
CA TYR A 35 10.14 -4.43 -0.39
C TYR A 35 9.18 -5.04 0.61
N LEU A 36 9.72 -5.66 1.66
CA LEU A 36 8.98 -5.90 2.89
C LEU A 36 8.95 -4.59 3.69
N ALA A 37 7.76 -4.15 4.11
CA ALA A 37 7.58 -2.97 4.94
C ALA A 37 6.63 -3.26 6.10
N ASN A 38 6.75 -2.46 7.17
CA ASN A 38 5.77 -2.38 8.22
C ASN A 38 4.86 -1.18 7.97
N TRP A 39 3.55 -1.40 7.93
CA TRP A 39 2.54 -0.34 7.94
C TRP A 39 2.01 -0.15 9.35
N GLN A 40 2.18 1.04 9.91
CA GLN A 40 1.59 1.39 11.20
C GLN A 40 0.16 1.87 11.00
N GLN A 41 -0.80 1.07 11.48
CA GLN A 41 -2.20 1.49 11.51
C GLN A 41 -2.45 2.31 12.78
N ASN A 42 -3.08 3.47 12.60
CA ASN A 42 -3.55 4.24 13.74
C ASN A 42 -4.73 3.51 14.37
N PRO A 43 -4.80 3.42 15.71
CA PRO A 43 -5.97 2.85 16.38
C PRO A 43 -7.22 3.64 16.00
N THR A 44 -8.27 2.93 15.60
CA THR A 44 -9.58 3.53 15.32
C THR A 44 -10.10 4.18 16.60
N LYS A 45 -10.55 5.44 16.52
CA LYS A 45 -11.15 6.16 17.66
C LYS A 45 -12.28 5.30 18.27
N GLY A 46 -12.19 5.04 19.58
CA GLY A 46 -13.10 4.16 20.32
C GLY A 46 -12.43 2.89 20.86
N ASN A 47 -11.27 2.51 20.33
CA ASN A 47 -10.52 1.33 20.76
C ASN A 47 -9.10 1.73 21.22
N GLU A 48 -9.01 2.66 22.16
CA GLU A 48 -7.75 3.23 22.68
C GLU A 48 -6.81 2.18 23.32
N HIS A 49 -7.36 1.01 23.67
CA HIS A 49 -6.61 -0.14 24.18
C HIS A 49 -6.02 -1.06 23.10
N ILE A 50 -6.37 -0.90 21.82
CA ILE A 50 -5.75 -1.66 20.73
C ILE A 50 -4.43 -0.96 20.41
N ARG A 51 -3.33 -1.50 20.96
CA ARG A 51 -1.96 -1.12 20.60
C ARG A 51 -1.86 -0.95 19.08
N SER A 52 -1.23 0.15 18.63
CA SER A 52 -0.94 0.40 17.22
C SER A 52 -0.43 -0.90 16.57
N GLN A 53 -1.24 -1.46 15.68
CA GLN A 53 -0.89 -2.72 15.04
C GLN A 53 0.02 -2.42 13.87
N SER A 54 1.22 -3.01 13.90
CA SER A 54 2.15 -2.97 12.77
C SER A 54 1.84 -4.15 11.85
N ILE A 55 1.33 -3.87 10.66
CA ILE A 55 1.00 -4.89 9.65
C ILE A 55 2.20 -5.03 8.71
N LYS A 56 2.64 -6.26 8.45
CA LYS A 56 3.66 -6.52 7.43
C LYS A 56 3.01 -6.48 6.05
N VAL A 57 3.58 -5.69 5.14
CA VAL A 57 3.07 -5.50 3.79
C VAL A 57 4.19 -5.67 2.76
N ALA A 58 3.81 -6.03 1.54
CA ALA A 58 4.70 -6.00 0.38
C ALA A 58 4.52 -4.68 -0.37
N LEU A 59 5.55 -3.85 -0.42
CA LEU A 59 5.59 -2.59 -1.13
C LEU A 59 6.30 -2.78 -2.48
N LYS A 60 5.56 -2.75 -3.59
CA LYS A 60 6.14 -2.77 -4.93
C LYS A 60 6.33 -1.33 -5.43
N THR A 61 7.54 -1.02 -5.86
CA THR A 61 7.91 0.25 -6.51
C THR A 61 7.87 0.07 -8.02
N LEU A 62 7.50 1.13 -8.74
CA LEU A 62 7.47 1.16 -10.20
C LEU A 62 8.54 2.14 -10.70
N PRO A 63 9.70 1.66 -11.20
CA PRO A 63 10.76 2.52 -11.69
C PRO A 63 10.33 3.10 -13.03
N GLY A 64 10.09 4.43 -13.08
CA GLY A 64 9.86 5.12 -14.35
C GLY A 64 8.59 5.96 -14.46
N ILE A 65 7.97 6.41 -13.36
CA ILE A 65 6.99 7.51 -13.44
C ILE A 65 7.76 8.82 -13.70
N LYS A 66 8.31 8.95 -14.91
CA LYS A 66 8.66 10.22 -15.53
C LYS A 66 7.56 10.48 -16.57
N ASN A 67 6.54 11.18 -16.11
CA ASN A 67 5.64 12.05 -16.89
C ASN A 67 4.37 11.49 -17.57
N ASN A 68 4.04 10.20 -17.55
CA ASN A 68 2.74 9.73 -18.11
C ASN A 68 1.98 8.81 -17.14
N SER A 69 0.96 9.34 -16.46
CA SER A 69 0.13 8.64 -15.46
C SER A 69 -0.74 7.51 -16.04
N ASN A 70 -0.90 7.42 -17.35
CA ASN A 70 -1.83 6.47 -17.98
C ASN A 70 -1.33 5.04 -18.01
N ASP A 71 -0.01 4.80 -18.03
CA ASP A 71 0.52 3.43 -18.02
C ASP A 71 0.38 2.77 -16.65
N PHE A 72 0.30 3.55 -15.57
CA PHE A 72 0.01 3.08 -14.22
C PHE A 72 -1.37 2.39 -14.13
N LEU A 73 -2.39 2.95 -14.80
CA LEU A 73 -3.75 2.43 -14.72
C LEU A 73 -3.94 1.10 -15.44
N LYS A 74 -3.04 0.70 -16.35
CA LYS A 74 -3.09 -0.59 -17.04
C LYS A 74 -2.64 -1.76 -16.16
N GLU A 75 -1.86 -1.51 -15.12
CA GLU A 75 -1.40 -2.56 -14.21
C GLU A 75 -2.40 -2.83 -13.07
N VAL A 76 -3.29 -1.87 -12.78
CA VAL A 76 -4.26 -1.93 -11.67
C VAL A 76 -5.70 -2.18 -12.16
N SER A 77 -5.93 -2.28 -13.48
CA SER A 77 -7.26 -2.54 -14.09
C SER A 77 -7.68 -4.00 -14.04
#